data_AF-A0A538RW04-F1
#
_entry.id   AF-A0A538RW04-F1
#
_cell.length_a   1.000
_cell.length_b   1.000
_cell.length_c   1.000
_cell.angle_alpha   90.00
_cell.angle_beta   90.00
_cell.angle_gamma   90.00
#
_symmetry.space_group_name_H-M   'P 1'
#
loop_
_entity.id
_entity.type
_entity.pdbx_description
1 polymer ?
#
loop_
_entity_poly.entity_id
_entity_poly.type
_entity_poly.pdbx_seq_one_letter_code
_entity_poly.pdbx_strand_id
1 'polypeptide(L)'
;HEGGIGDLAFDGAGQVLASSSAADRTVRLWNPGTGEQLALLQTNQKRFKHIALSRSGRWLAAVDFEGAGRLWNLAEVRHTLRELGLDWTAAPIRSAPVPVPGSAAALVEQAWHEHLLEHYAEAVAAYTKALVIDDKQAPAYRDRGEAQFQLQRYAEAIADFEKSRELAPDMPYGSSYASALQYRGMQEAERGRWDKARADFLQAIKQGAEKDRTVSEKALLRLSAGDVAGYRKACDGLVMNLVEKQNPTVTQPVVWTCLLAPGTFSEYKRLQELAEDAVDGAPKNWLYHFTLGGVLYRAGDQDGALQRLKQAFELKGDDGDARLFLFTAMAYHKLGHAAEAKEWFERARRPLEQTRATTEPGKSLTSRLELLLLRREAESMIGGMRADSRK
;
A
#
# COMPACT_ATOMS: atom_id res chain seq x y z
N HIS A 1 12.62 26.77 -15.66
CA HIS A 1 11.84 26.79 -16.92
C HIS A 1 10.40 27.18 -16.62
N GLU A 2 9.71 27.77 -17.58
CA GLU A 2 8.29 28.20 -17.44
C GLU A 2 7.30 27.24 -18.13
N GLY A 3 7.78 26.09 -18.60
CA GLY A 3 6.95 24.97 -19.01
C GLY A 3 7.75 23.67 -19.11
N GLY A 4 7.16 22.63 -19.72
CA GLY A 4 7.71 21.27 -19.73
C GLY A 4 9.16 21.19 -20.23
N ILE A 5 9.98 20.42 -19.51
CA ILE A 5 11.37 20.14 -19.85
C ILE A 5 11.39 18.97 -20.83
N GLY A 6 12.07 19.14 -21.97
CA GLY A 6 12.18 18.12 -23.00
C GLY A 6 13.28 17.11 -22.70
N ASP A 7 14.44 17.59 -22.26
CA ASP A 7 15.62 16.77 -22.02
C ASP A 7 16.67 17.50 -21.15
N LEU A 8 17.57 16.72 -20.55
CA LEU A 8 18.64 17.14 -19.64
C LEU A 8 19.97 16.48 -20.02
N ALA A 9 21.07 17.23 -20.01
CA ALA A 9 22.40 16.70 -20.32
C ALA A 9 23.49 17.33 -19.45
N PHE A 10 24.32 16.50 -18.82
CA PHE A 10 25.53 16.97 -18.14
C PHE A 10 26.71 17.10 -19.10
N ASP A 11 27.66 17.95 -18.75
CA ASP A 11 28.96 17.98 -19.40
C ASP A 11 29.85 16.81 -18.93
N GLY A 12 31.00 16.63 -19.58
CA GLY A 12 31.91 15.53 -19.27
C GLY A 12 32.47 15.57 -17.84
N ALA A 13 32.47 16.74 -17.20
CA ALA A 13 32.95 16.95 -15.83
C ALA A 13 31.83 17.07 -14.78
N GLY A 14 30.55 17.05 -15.17
CA GLY A 14 29.41 17.25 -14.26
C GLY A 14 29.35 18.64 -13.61
N GLN A 15 30.06 19.62 -14.14
CA GLN A 15 30.12 21.01 -13.66
C GLN A 15 28.98 21.86 -14.21
N VAL A 16 28.39 21.45 -15.33
CA VAL A 16 27.32 22.18 -16.02
C VAL A 16 26.21 21.21 -16.40
N LEU A 17 24.98 21.55 -15.98
CA LEU A 17 23.77 20.90 -16.47
C LEU A 17 23.16 21.75 -17.57
N ALA A 18 22.89 21.15 -18.72
CA ALA A 18 22.06 21.73 -19.76
C ALA A 18 20.63 21.21 -19.66
N SER A 19 19.66 22.08 -19.90
CA SER A 19 18.25 21.71 -19.99
C SER A 19 17.58 22.38 -21.18
N SER A 20 16.61 21.70 -21.76
CA SER A 20 15.78 22.25 -22.84
C SER A 20 14.32 22.26 -22.44
N SER A 21 13.59 23.29 -22.86
CA SER A 21 12.14 23.32 -22.68
C SER A 21 11.44 23.44 -24.02
N ALA A 22 10.47 22.55 -24.21
CA ALA A 22 9.61 22.58 -25.37
C ALA A 22 8.69 23.80 -25.35
N ALA A 23 8.18 24.16 -24.16
CA ALA A 23 7.16 25.20 -23.99
C ALA A 23 7.74 26.62 -23.97
N ASP A 24 8.80 26.86 -23.20
CA ASP A 24 9.40 28.21 -23.11
C ASP A 24 10.42 28.49 -24.24
N ARG A 25 10.75 27.47 -25.06
CA ARG A 25 11.63 27.53 -26.24
C ARG A 25 13.07 27.95 -25.91
N THR A 26 13.53 27.67 -24.70
CA THR A 26 14.88 28.00 -24.27
C THR A 26 15.72 26.76 -24.03
N VAL A 27 17.04 26.92 -24.23
CA VAL A 27 18.04 26.03 -23.66
C VAL A 27 18.76 26.82 -22.56
N ARG A 28 18.88 26.22 -21.37
CA ARG A 28 19.50 26.85 -20.20
C ARG A 28 20.68 26.02 -19.74
N LEU A 29 21.70 26.70 -19.23
CA LEU A 29 22.83 26.09 -18.55
C LEU A 29 22.77 26.44 -17.07
N TRP A 30 23.08 25.47 -16.21
CA TRP A 30 22.94 25.57 -14.76
C TRP A 30 24.19 25.09 -14.06
N ASN A 31 24.45 25.69 -12.90
CA ASN A 31 25.38 25.16 -11.92
C ASN A 31 24.63 24.11 -11.09
N PRO A 32 24.99 22.81 -11.18
CA PRO A 32 24.28 21.77 -10.46
C PRO A 32 24.51 21.83 -8.93
N GLY A 33 25.60 22.45 -8.48
CA GLY A 33 25.90 22.59 -7.05
C GLY A 33 25.13 23.71 -6.36
N THR A 34 24.84 24.81 -7.05
CA THR A 34 24.14 25.97 -6.48
C THR A 34 22.70 26.12 -6.98
N GLY A 35 22.34 25.47 -8.08
CA GLY A 35 21.06 25.65 -8.77
C GLY A 35 20.97 26.96 -9.58
N GLU A 36 22.05 27.75 -9.66
CA GLU A 36 22.06 29.03 -10.36
C GLU A 36 22.04 28.83 -11.88
N GLN A 37 21.30 29.70 -12.58
CA GLN A 37 21.27 29.72 -14.05
C GLN A 37 22.51 30.45 -14.57
N LEU A 38 23.39 29.72 -15.24
CA LEU A 38 24.65 30.20 -15.78
C LEU A 38 24.48 30.92 -17.13
N ALA A 39 23.60 30.41 -17.98
CA ALA A 39 23.33 31.03 -19.28
C ALA A 39 21.93 30.70 -19.78
N LEU A 40 21.38 31.63 -20.55
CA LEU A 40 20.15 31.47 -21.30
C LEU A 40 20.44 31.55 -22.80
N LEU A 41 20.28 30.44 -23.51
CA LEU A 41 20.46 30.36 -24.94
C LEU A 41 19.09 30.56 -25.61
N GLN A 42 18.77 31.82 -25.93
CA GLN A 42 17.54 32.17 -26.63
C GLN A 42 17.65 31.85 -28.13
N THR A 43 16.52 31.48 -28.70
CA THR A 43 16.45 31.00 -30.09
C THR A 43 15.05 31.20 -30.66
N ASN A 44 15.00 31.45 -31.97
CA ASN A 44 13.75 31.57 -32.71
C ASN A 44 13.18 30.20 -33.13
N GLN A 45 13.93 29.12 -32.91
CA GLN A 45 13.46 27.75 -33.13
C GLN A 45 12.43 27.33 -32.08
N LYS A 46 11.52 26.44 -32.47
CA LYS A 46 10.37 26.06 -31.66
C LYS A 46 10.56 24.67 -31.09
N ARG A 47 10.29 24.49 -29.79
CA ARG A 47 10.09 23.21 -29.11
C ARG A 47 11.25 22.21 -29.20
N PHE A 48 12.29 22.40 -28.40
CA PHE A 48 13.37 21.41 -28.28
C PHE A 48 12.89 20.11 -27.65
N LYS A 49 13.37 19.00 -28.18
CA LYS A 49 13.07 17.65 -27.71
C LYS A 49 14.28 16.95 -27.11
N HIS A 50 15.46 17.12 -27.71
CA HIS A 50 16.68 16.48 -27.25
C HIS A 50 17.83 17.46 -27.23
N ILE A 51 18.74 17.28 -26.27
CA ILE A 51 20.00 18.01 -26.19
C ILE A 51 21.18 17.08 -25.99
N ALA A 52 22.33 17.48 -26.50
CA ALA A 52 23.58 16.80 -26.29
C ALA A 52 24.69 17.82 -26.03
N LEU A 53 25.45 17.58 -24.98
CA LEU A 53 26.60 18.40 -24.61
C LEU A 53 27.88 17.62 -24.94
N SER A 54 28.76 18.23 -25.72
CA SER A 54 30.06 17.60 -26.01
C SER A 54 30.84 17.39 -24.72
N ARG A 55 31.61 16.29 -24.62
CA ARG A 55 32.43 16.00 -23.43
C ARG A 55 33.42 17.10 -23.07
N SER A 56 33.92 17.83 -24.07
CA SER A 56 34.81 18.98 -23.87
C SER A 56 34.09 20.25 -23.45
N GLY A 57 32.75 20.27 -23.45
CA GLY A 57 31.97 21.46 -23.15
C GLY A 57 32.01 22.55 -24.21
N ARG A 58 32.57 22.25 -25.38
CA ARG A 58 32.73 23.25 -26.47
C ARG A 58 31.45 23.47 -27.25
N TRP A 59 30.68 22.41 -27.41
CA TRP A 59 29.50 22.38 -28.27
C TRP A 59 28.29 21.87 -27.50
N LEU A 60 27.17 22.56 -27.67
CA LEU A 60 25.84 22.07 -27.31
C LEU A 60 25.05 21.92 -28.60
N ALA A 61 24.45 20.75 -28.80
CA ALA A 61 23.48 20.50 -29.85
C ALA A 61 22.09 20.38 -29.23
N ALA A 62 21.09 20.99 -29.85
CA ALA A 62 19.69 20.74 -29.56
C ALA A 62 18.95 20.46 -30.86
N VAL A 63 17.95 19.59 -30.80
CA VAL A 63 17.06 19.31 -31.90
C VAL A 63 15.62 19.53 -31.47
N ASP A 64 14.83 20.12 -32.35
CA ASP A 64 13.39 20.28 -32.14
C ASP A 64 12.57 19.10 -32.63
N PHE A 65 11.27 19.13 -32.33
CA PHE A 65 10.31 18.10 -32.78
C PHE A 65 10.18 17.99 -34.31
N GLU A 66 10.54 19.05 -35.04
CA GLU A 66 10.45 19.11 -36.51
C GLU A 66 11.76 18.64 -37.18
N GLY A 67 12.74 18.20 -36.38
CA GLY A 67 14.03 17.72 -36.86
C GLY A 67 15.03 18.82 -37.20
N ALA A 68 14.73 20.09 -36.93
CA ALA A 68 15.68 21.17 -37.09
C ALA A 68 16.65 21.18 -35.90
N GLY A 69 17.94 21.05 -36.21
CA GLY A 69 19.02 21.13 -35.22
C GLY A 69 19.56 22.54 -35.05
N ARG A 70 20.12 22.81 -33.88
CA ARG A 70 20.97 23.98 -33.64
C ARG A 70 22.17 23.59 -32.80
N LEU A 71 23.31 24.14 -33.20
CA LEU A 71 24.59 23.93 -32.57
C LEU A 71 25.08 25.27 -32.02
N TRP A 72 25.39 25.32 -30.73
CA TRP A 72 26.00 26.46 -30.09
C TRP A 72 27.48 26.19 -29.81
N ASN A 73 28.34 27.12 -30.22
CA ASN A 73 29.71 27.20 -29.72
C ASN A 73 29.69 27.91 -28.37
N LEU A 74 30.04 27.21 -27.31
CA LEU A 74 30.01 27.73 -25.95
C LEU A 74 31.33 28.43 -25.56
N ALA A 75 32.18 28.82 -26.52
CA ALA A 75 33.45 29.48 -26.24
C ALA A 75 33.30 30.79 -25.43
N GLU A 76 32.27 31.58 -25.71
CA GLU A 76 31.99 32.84 -25.00
C GLU A 76 31.43 32.56 -23.59
N VAL A 77 30.50 31.60 -23.47
CA VAL A 77 29.99 31.13 -22.17
C VAL A 77 31.10 30.55 -21.30
N ARG A 78 32.06 29.84 -21.91
CA ARG A 78 33.26 29.33 -21.23
C ARG A 78 34.11 30.43 -20.59
N HIS A 79 34.15 31.62 -21.17
CA HIS A 79 34.84 32.76 -20.56
C HIS A 79 34.15 33.19 -19.26
N THR A 80 32.83 33.41 -19.30
CA THR A 80 32.01 33.76 -18.13
C THR A 80 32.09 32.70 -17.04
N LEU A 81 32.11 31.42 -17.41
CA LEU A 81 32.21 30.32 -16.46
C LEU A 81 33.57 30.27 -15.74
N ARG A 82 34.67 30.57 -16.45
CA ARG A 82 36.00 30.67 -15.84
C ARG A 82 36.09 31.80 -14.81
N GLU A 83 35.45 32.94 -15.07
CA GLU A 83 35.38 34.04 -14.11
C GLU A 83 34.62 33.66 -12.83
N LEU A 84 33.66 32.73 -12.94
CA LEU A 84 32.92 32.14 -11.82
C LEU A 84 33.65 30.95 -11.17
N GLY A 85 34.87 30.61 -11.59
CA GLY A 85 35.64 29.47 -11.08
C GLY A 85 35.16 28.09 -11.58
N LEU A 86 34.33 28.06 -12.61
CA LEU A 86 33.82 26.84 -13.25
C LEU A 86 34.63 26.55 -14.52
N ASP A 87 35.37 25.43 -14.55
CA ASP A 87 36.11 25.03 -15.75
C ASP A 87 35.65 23.66 -16.27
N TRP A 88 35.23 23.63 -17.53
CA TRP A 88 34.82 22.42 -18.27
C TRP A 88 35.95 21.40 -18.42
N THR A 89 37.20 21.84 -18.26
CA THR A 89 38.39 20.99 -18.24
C THR A 89 38.95 20.71 -16.85
N ALA A 90 38.34 21.26 -15.80
CA ALA A 90 38.68 20.86 -14.44
C ALA A 90 38.30 19.41 -14.21
N ALA A 91 39.01 18.77 -13.26
CA ALA A 91 38.53 17.51 -12.70
C ALA A 91 37.06 17.69 -12.29
N PRO A 92 36.21 16.66 -12.45
CA PRO A 92 34.80 16.74 -12.09
C PRO A 92 34.63 17.35 -10.71
N ILE A 93 33.53 18.08 -10.45
CA ILE A 93 33.16 18.46 -9.06
C ILE A 93 33.31 17.15 -8.31
N ARG A 94 34.26 17.08 -7.36
CA ARG A 94 34.73 15.82 -6.78
C ARG A 94 33.49 14.95 -6.63
N SER A 95 33.38 13.89 -7.45
CA SER A 95 32.45 12.82 -7.13
C SER A 95 32.70 12.55 -5.67
N ALA A 96 31.65 12.44 -4.85
CA ALA A 96 31.82 11.96 -3.49
C ALA A 96 32.89 10.86 -3.53
N PRO A 97 34.01 11.01 -2.79
CA PRO A 97 35.20 10.22 -3.02
C PRO A 97 34.76 8.77 -3.12
N VAL A 98 35.10 8.08 -4.21
CA VAL A 98 34.67 6.70 -4.46
C VAL A 98 34.86 5.96 -3.14
N PRO A 99 33.78 5.48 -2.51
CA PRO A 99 33.88 4.97 -1.17
C PRO A 99 34.95 3.89 -1.13
N VAL A 100 35.83 3.95 -0.13
CA VAL A 100 36.89 2.95 0.02
C VAL A 100 36.24 1.57 0.01
N PRO A 101 36.68 0.62 -0.84
CA PRO A 101 36.07 -0.69 -0.90
C PRO A 101 35.97 -1.32 0.49
N GLY A 102 34.78 -1.80 0.86
CA GLY A 102 34.52 -2.37 2.19
C GLY A 102 34.24 -1.36 3.31
N SER A 103 34.29 -0.05 3.03
CA SER A 103 33.79 0.97 3.97
C SER A 103 32.26 0.90 4.11
N ALA A 104 31.74 1.48 5.19
CA ALA A 104 30.31 1.59 5.41
C ALA A 104 29.59 2.25 4.22
N ALA A 105 30.14 3.36 3.70
CA ALA A 105 29.58 4.06 2.54
C ALA A 105 29.58 3.19 1.26
N ALA A 106 30.66 2.44 0.99
CA ALA A 106 30.72 1.54 -0.17
C ALA A 106 29.67 0.43 -0.08
N LEU A 107 29.47 -0.10 1.12
CA LEU A 107 28.49 -1.16 1.37
C LEU A 107 27.05 -0.64 1.30
N VAL A 108 26.79 0.61 1.71
CA VAL A 108 25.49 1.27 1.52
C VAL A 108 25.21 1.49 0.02
N GLU A 109 26.19 1.97 -0.75
CA GLU A 109 26.02 2.14 -2.20
C GLU A 109 25.77 0.81 -2.91
N GLN A 110 26.54 -0.24 -2.55
CA GLN A 110 26.29 -1.58 -3.05
C GLN A 110 24.88 -2.05 -2.71
N ALA A 111 24.46 -1.89 -1.45
CA ALA A 111 23.14 -2.32 -1.00
C ALA A 111 22.01 -1.59 -1.75
N TRP A 112 22.19 -0.29 -2.01
CA TRP A 112 21.25 0.50 -2.77
C TRP A 112 21.16 0.04 -4.23
N HIS A 113 22.29 -0.33 -4.84
CA HIS A 113 22.32 -0.90 -6.18
C HIS A 113 21.55 -2.23 -6.26
N GLU A 114 21.83 -3.17 -5.34
CA GLU A 114 21.10 -4.45 -5.27
C GLU A 114 19.60 -4.24 -5.02
N HIS A 115 19.24 -3.25 -4.20
CA HIS A 115 17.85 -2.89 -3.95
C HIS A 115 17.14 -2.43 -5.24
N LEU A 116 17.78 -1.59 -6.05
CA LEU A 116 17.24 -1.14 -7.34
C LEU A 116 17.10 -2.27 -8.36
N LEU A 117 17.90 -3.33 -8.22
CA LEU A 117 17.80 -4.56 -9.02
C LEU A 117 16.80 -5.58 -8.44
N GLU A 118 16.08 -5.23 -7.37
CA GLU A 118 15.15 -6.11 -6.65
C GLU A 118 15.83 -7.34 -6.01
N HIS A 119 17.15 -7.33 -5.89
CA HIS A 119 17.95 -8.33 -5.17
C HIS A 119 17.91 -8.04 -3.66
N TYR A 120 16.71 -8.12 -3.08
CA TYR A 120 16.47 -7.65 -1.71
C TYR A 120 17.28 -8.42 -0.65
N ALA A 121 17.59 -9.70 -0.87
CA ALA A 121 18.39 -10.49 0.09
C ALA A 121 19.84 -10.02 0.14
N GLU A 122 20.42 -9.74 -1.03
CA GLU A 122 21.76 -9.20 -1.23
C GLU A 122 21.86 -7.78 -0.68
N ALA A 123 20.84 -6.94 -0.94
CA ALA A 123 20.73 -5.61 -0.38
C ALA A 123 20.72 -5.65 1.15
N VAL A 124 19.89 -6.51 1.77
CA VAL A 124 19.86 -6.67 3.23
C VAL A 124 21.22 -7.12 3.78
N ALA A 125 21.92 -8.02 3.10
CA ALA A 125 23.24 -8.49 3.52
C ALA A 125 24.28 -7.35 3.47
N ALA A 126 24.28 -6.54 2.42
CA ALA A 126 25.19 -5.40 2.27
C ALA A 126 24.90 -4.30 3.29
N TYR A 127 23.63 -3.90 3.49
CA TYR A 127 23.25 -2.96 4.56
C TYR A 127 23.64 -3.47 5.94
N THR A 128 23.48 -4.77 6.20
CA THR A 128 23.88 -5.36 7.48
C THR A 128 25.38 -5.24 7.72
N LYS A 129 26.21 -5.50 6.71
CA LYS A 129 27.66 -5.29 6.82
C LYS A 129 28.00 -3.81 7.04
N ALA A 130 27.30 -2.89 6.36
CA ALA A 130 27.50 -1.45 6.54
C ALA A 130 27.19 -1.01 7.98
N LEU A 131 26.07 -1.48 8.53
CA LEU A 131 25.60 -1.14 9.89
C LEU A 131 26.43 -1.77 11.00
N VAL A 132 27.22 -2.81 10.71
CA VAL A 132 28.25 -3.31 11.65
C VAL A 132 29.43 -2.35 11.76
N ILE A 133 29.75 -1.62 10.68
CA ILE A 133 30.86 -0.67 10.64
C ILE A 133 30.43 0.69 11.20
N ASP A 134 29.24 1.17 10.82
CA ASP A 134 28.66 2.41 11.32
C ASP A 134 27.16 2.23 11.56
N ASP A 135 26.80 2.13 12.84
CA ASP A 135 25.46 1.90 13.37
C ASP A 135 24.65 3.19 13.55
N LYS A 136 25.19 4.35 13.17
CA LYS A 136 24.49 5.65 13.28
C LYS A 136 23.86 6.09 11.98
N GLN A 137 23.87 5.24 10.95
CA GLN A 137 23.31 5.53 9.64
C GLN A 137 21.80 5.28 9.59
N ALA A 138 21.02 6.27 9.99
CA ALA A 138 19.56 6.22 9.91
C ALA A 138 19.00 5.81 8.51
N PRO A 139 19.54 6.30 7.36
CA PRO A 139 19.07 5.88 6.04
C PRO A 139 19.30 4.39 5.77
N ALA A 140 20.44 3.84 6.21
CA ALA A 140 20.77 2.44 5.99
C ALA A 140 19.80 1.50 6.73
N TYR A 141 19.37 1.86 7.94
CA TYR A 141 18.29 1.14 8.64
C TYR A 141 16.97 1.24 7.87
N ARG A 142 16.56 2.43 7.43
CA ARG A 142 15.31 2.61 6.66
C ARG A 142 15.31 1.74 5.40
N ASP A 143 16.39 1.77 4.62
CA ASP A 143 16.47 1.09 3.33
C ASP A 143 16.63 -0.43 3.49
N ARG A 144 17.29 -0.88 4.56
CA ARG A 144 17.29 -2.30 4.94
C ARG A 144 15.90 -2.77 5.37
N GLY A 145 15.17 -1.93 6.12
CA GLY A 145 13.79 -2.20 6.52
C GLY A 145 12.85 -2.33 5.32
N GLU A 146 13.00 -1.48 4.30
CA GLU A 146 12.27 -1.62 3.03
C GLU A 146 12.60 -2.94 2.32
N ALA A 147 13.88 -3.28 2.17
CA ALA A 147 14.28 -4.54 1.55
C ALA A 147 13.75 -5.77 2.33
N GLN A 148 13.74 -5.71 3.66
CA GLN A 148 13.14 -6.74 4.52
C GLN A 148 11.61 -6.83 4.35
N PHE A 149 10.93 -5.70 4.18
CA PHE A 149 9.49 -5.67 3.90
C PHE A 149 9.17 -6.42 2.60
N GLN A 150 9.95 -6.20 1.53
CA GLN A 150 9.80 -6.92 0.26
C GLN A 150 10.03 -8.43 0.41
N LEU A 151 10.93 -8.83 1.32
CA LEU A 151 11.16 -10.23 1.71
C LEU A 151 10.11 -10.79 2.70
N GLN A 152 9.06 -10.03 3.03
CA GLN A 152 8.02 -10.38 4.01
C GLN A 152 8.55 -10.62 5.44
N ARG A 153 9.74 -10.10 5.76
CA ARG A 153 10.37 -10.12 7.08
C ARG A 153 9.89 -8.92 7.89
N TYR A 154 8.58 -8.89 8.17
CA TYR A 154 7.92 -7.70 8.70
C TYR A 154 8.39 -7.32 10.11
N ALA A 155 8.76 -8.29 10.96
CA ALA A 155 9.22 -8.01 12.31
C ALA A 155 10.58 -7.31 12.31
N GLU A 156 11.50 -7.79 11.48
CA GLU A 156 12.81 -7.19 11.24
C GLU A 156 12.67 -5.81 10.61
N ALA A 157 11.79 -5.67 9.59
CA ALA A 157 11.54 -4.39 8.93
C ALA A 157 11.06 -3.32 9.93
N ILE A 158 10.13 -3.69 10.82
CA ILE A 158 9.64 -2.80 11.87
C ILE A 158 10.75 -2.37 12.82
N ALA A 159 11.63 -3.30 13.23
CA ALA A 159 12.76 -2.98 14.10
C ALA A 159 13.73 -1.99 13.42
N ASP A 160 13.99 -2.17 12.13
CA ASP A 160 14.82 -1.27 11.33
C ASP A 160 14.19 0.12 11.17
N PHE A 161 12.89 0.21 10.89
CA PHE A 161 12.17 1.49 10.86
C PHE A 161 12.18 2.21 12.22
N GLU A 162 12.01 1.47 13.31
CA GLU A 162 12.07 2.04 14.67
C GLU A 162 13.46 2.55 15.01
N LYS A 163 14.52 1.81 14.65
CA LYS A 163 15.89 2.23 14.87
C LYS A 163 16.26 3.45 14.02
N SER A 164 15.83 3.49 12.76
CA SER A 164 16.00 4.65 11.89
C SER A 164 15.38 5.91 12.50
N ARG A 165 14.18 5.79 13.09
CA ARG A 165 13.47 6.89 13.76
C ARG A 165 14.08 7.35 15.07
N GLU A 166 14.66 6.43 15.83
CA GLU A 166 15.44 6.78 17.01
C GLU A 166 16.63 7.69 16.63
N LEU A 167 17.30 7.37 15.53
CA LEU A 167 18.47 8.11 15.04
C LEU A 167 18.10 9.41 14.32
N ALA A 168 17.00 9.43 13.58
CA ALA A 168 16.53 10.59 12.81
C ALA A 168 14.99 10.74 12.88
N PRO A 169 14.45 11.43 13.90
CA PRO A 169 13.01 11.53 14.13
C PRO A 169 12.21 12.15 12.97
N ASP A 170 12.81 13.09 12.23
CA ASP A 170 12.17 13.83 11.15
C ASP A 170 12.30 13.15 9.77
N MET A 171 12.95 11.98 9.69
CA MET A 171 13.17 11.27 8.43
C MET A 171 11.85 10.67 7.89
N PRO A 172 11.55 10.77 6.59
CA PRO A 172 10.37 10.16 6.00
C PRO A 172 10.57 8.65 5.75
N TYR A 173 9.56 7.85 6.12
CA TYR A 173 9.54 6.39 5.95
C TYR A 173 8.60 5.89 4.84
N GLY A 174 7.91 6.81 4.15
CA GLY A 174 6.84 6.46 3.21
C GLY A 174 5.68 5.70 3.88
N SER A 175 4.95 4.91 3.11
CA SER A 175 3.86 4.04 3.59
C SER A 175 4.35 2.66 4.09
N SER A 176 5.65 2.38 3.98
CA SER A 176 6.22 1.06 4.22
C SER A 176 6.22 0.66 5.69
N TYR A 177 6.55 1.58 6.60
CA TYR A 177 6.50 1.28 8.04
C TYR A 177 5.07 0.93 8.50
N ALA A 178 4.10 1.74 8.09
CA ALA A 178 2.68 1.48 8.32
C ALA A 178 2.23 0.13 7.72
N SER A 179 2.70 -0.18 6.51
CA SER A 179 2.37 -1.44 5.83
C SER A 179 2.99 -2.65 6.54
N ALA A 180 4.26 -2.58 6.94
CA ALA A 180 4.94 -3.64 7.68
C ALA A 180 4.19 -3.98 8.98
N LEU A 181 3.74 -2.97 9.72
CA LEU A 181 2.90 -3.14 10.91
C LEU A 181 1.60 -3.88 10.57
N GLN A 182 0.89 -3.48 9.51
CA GLN A 182 -0.36 -4.15 9.12
C GLN A 182 -0.16 -5.61 8.74
N TYR A 183 0.86 -5.93 7.95
CA TYR A 183 1.12 -7.30 7.52
C TYR A 183 1.61 -8.17 8.68
N ARG A 184 2.44 -7.65 9.59
CA ARG A 184 2.79 -8.36 10.84
C ARG A 184 1.55 -8.60 11.70
N GLY A 185 0.72 -7.58 11.88
CA GLY A 185 -0.52 -7.69 12.65
C GLY A 185 -1.45 -8.76 12.08
N MET A 186 -1.52 -8.86 10.75
CA MET A 186 -2.28 -9.89 10.06
C MET A 186 -1.71 -11.30 10.28
N GLN A 187 -0.38 -11.47 10.23
CA GLN A 187 0.25 -12.75 10.55
C GLN A 187 0.01 -13.17 12.01
N GLU A 188 0.03 -12.23 12.95
CA GLU A 188 -0.28 -12.52 14.35
C GLU A 188 -1.77 -12.85 14.55
N ALA A 189 -2.68 -12.19 13.82
CA ALA A 189 -4.10 -12.52 13.80
C ALA A 189 -4.36 -13.93 13.24
N GLU A 190 -3.68 -14.32 12.17
CA GLU A 190 -3.72 -15.68 11.61
C GLU A 190 -3.28 -16.75 12.63
N ARG A 191 -2.32 -16.40 13.51
CA ARG A 191 -1.84 -17.23 14.62
C ARG A 191 -2.76 -17.19 15.85
N GLY A 192 -3.87 -16.47 15.80
CA GLY A 192 -4.81 -16.28 16.90
C GLY A 192 -4.32 -15.32 18.00
N ARG A 193 -3.18 -14.64 17.82
CA ARG A 193 -2.57 -13.75 18.80
C ARG A 193 -3.11 -12.33 18.65
N TRP A 194 -4.40 -12.17 18.89
CA TRP A 194 -5.14 -10.93 18.63
C TRP A 194 -4.66 -9.71 19.43
N ASP A 195 -4.10 -9.90 20.62
CA ASP A 195 -3.55 -8.79 21.39
C ASP A 195 -2.35 -8.14 20.70
N LYS A 196 -1.46 -8.96 20.12
CA LYS A 196 -0.32 -8.49 19.33
C LYS A 196 -0.79 -7.87 18.02
N ALA A 197 -1.70 -8.53 17.32
CA ALA A 197 -2.28 -8.02 16.09
C ALA A 197 -2.90 -6.62 16.28
N ARG A 198 -3.67 -6.44 17.37
CA ARG A 198 -4.30 -5.16 17.71
C ARG A 198 -3.28 -4.06 17.96
N ALA A 199 -2.20 -4.36 18.69
CA ALA A 199 -1.13 -3.40 18.94
C ALA A 199 -0.51 -2.90 17.61
N ASP A 200 -0.32 -3.81 16.66
CA ASP A 200 0.24 -3.48 15.35
C ASP A 200 -0.70 -2.61 14.52
N PHE A 201 -2.00 -2.94 14.47
CA PHE A 201 -2.98 -2.13 13.75
C PHE A 201 -3.13 -0.74 14.36
N LEU A 202 -3.14 -0.62 15.69
CA LEU A 202 -3.14 0.68 16.38
C LEU A 202 -1.91 1.51 16.03
N GLN A 203 -0.74 0.88 16.03
CA GLN A 203 0.50 1.55 15.67
C GLN A 203 0.49 1.98 14.20
N ALA A 204 -0.02 1.14 13.29
CA ALA A 204 -0.16 1.47 11.88
C ALA A 204 -1.06 2.71 11.67
N ILE A 205 -2.21 2.78 12.35
CA ILE A 205 -3.09 3.95 12.32
C ILE A 205 -2.33 5.22 12.76
N LYS A 206 -1.55 5.14 13.84
CA LYS A 206 -0.70 6.26 14.31
C LYS A 206 0.36 6.69 13.29
N GLN A 207 0.85 5.76 12.47
CA GLN A 207 1.77 6.03 11.36
C GLN A 207 1.05 6.51 10.08
N GLY A 208 -0.23 6.85 10.16
CA GLY A 208 -0.97 7.39 9.03
C GLY A 208 -1.46 6.33 8.05
N ALA A 209 -1.59 5.07 8.46
CA ALA A 209 -2.05 4.00 7.56
C ALA A 209 -3.47 4.20 7.00
N GLU A 210 -4.25 5.13 7.57
CA GLU A 210 -5.57 5.53 7.07
C GLU A 210 -5.50 6.53 5.90
N LYS A 211 -4.32 7.09 5.61
CA LYS A 211 -4.14 8.06 4.53
C LYS A 211 -4.51 7.40 3.19
N ASP A 212 -5.28 8.13 2.39
CA ASP A 212 -5.74 7.73 1.05
C ASP A 212 -6.65 6.48 0.99
N ARG A 213 -7.12 5.97 2.15
CA ARG A 213 -8.07 4.85 2.22
C ARG A 213 -9.53 5.26 2.12
N THR A 214 -10.34 4.36 1.56
CA THR A 214 -11.80 4.45 1.57
C THR A 214 -12.36 4.40 2.99
N VAL A 215 -13.62 4.83 3.17
CA VAL A 215 -14.29 4.79 4.48
C VAL A 215 -14.39 3.36 5.00
N SER A 216 -14.69 2.39 4.13
CA SER A 216 -14.78 0.97 4.50
C SER A 216 -13.46 0.40 4.99
N GLU A 217 -12.36 0.69 4.31
CA GLU A 217 -11.03 0.21 4.70
C GLU A 217 -10.56 0.83 6.03
N LYS A 218 -10.91 2.10 6.28
CA LYS A 218 -10.68 2.75 7.58
C LYS A 218 -11.48 2.08 8.68
N ALA A 219 -12.77 1.82 8.45
CA ALA A 219 -13.64 1.14 9.40
C ALA A 219 -13.05 -0.22 9.79
N LEU A 220 -12.65 -1.02 8.80
CA LEU A 220 -12.07 -2.34 9.01
C LEU A 220 -10.75 -2.29 9.78
N LEU A 221 -9.88 -1.33 9.47
CA LEU A 221 -8.63 -1.14 10.19
C LEU A 221 -8.87 -0.74 11.65
N ARG A 222 -9.83 0.15 11.90
CA ARG A 222 -10.26 0.55 13.25
C ARG A 222 -10.83 -0.62 14.04
N LEU A 223 -11.71 -1.43 13.44
CA LEU A 223 -12.24 -2.63 14.07
C LEU A 223 -11.12 -3.60 14.45
N SER A 224 -10.16 -3.79 13.55
CA SER A 224 -8.97 -4.65 13.76
C SER A 224 -8.06 -4.11 14.87
N ALA A 225 -7.99 -2.78 15.02
CA ALA A 225 -7.34 -2.07 16.12
C ALA A 225 -8.18 -2.03 17.42
N GLY A 226 -9.39 -2.61 17.40
CA GLY A 226 -10.33 -2.66 18.52
C GLY A 226 -11.02 -1.33 18.83
N ASP A 227 -11.00 -0.37 17.91
CA ASP A 227 -11.83 0.84 17.94
C ASP A 227 -13.22 0.53 17.37
N VAL A 228 -14.05 -0.10 18.19
CA VAL A 228 -15.43 -0.47 17.83
C VAL A 228 -16.30 0.76 17.62
N ALA A 229 -16.07 1.84 18.38
CA ALA A 229 -16.85 3.07 18.27
C ALA A 229 -16.58 3.78 16.94
N GLY A 230 -15.31 3.93 16.54
CA GLY A 230 -14.93 4.50 15.26
C GLY A 230 -15.37 3.65 14.06
N TYR A 231 -15.33 2.32 14.19
CA TYR A 231 -15.91 1.39 13.21
C TYR A 231 -17.43 1.60 13.05
N ARG A 232 -18.19 1.61 14.15
CA ARG A 232 -19.65 1.84 14.14
C ARG A 232 -20.01 3.16 13.47
N LYS A 233 -19.36 4.25 13.87
CA LYS A 233 -19.57 5.58 13.27
C LYS A 233 -19.35 5.58 11.76
N ALA A 234 -18.31 4.89 11.27
CA ALA A 234 -18.05 4.79 9.84
C ALA A 234 -19.14 3.98 9.12
N CYS A 235 -19.60 2.89 9.74
CA CYS A 235 -20.68 2.06 9.22
C CYS A 235 -22.03 2.76 9.18
N ASP A 236 -22.41 3.51 10.21
CA ASP A 236 -23.62 4.32 10.20
C ASP A 236 -23.61 5.32 9.05
N GLY A 237 -22.48 6.00 8.83
CA GLY A 237 -22.32 6.93 7.69
C GLY A 237 -22.46 6.24 6.33
N LEU A 238 -21.91 5.03 6.18
CA LEU A 238 -22.02 4.26 4.94
C LEU A 238 -23.46 3.78 4.68
N VAL A 239 -24.14 3.28 5.71
CA VAL A 239 -25.53 2.81 5.61
C VAL A 239 -26.47 3.98 5.31
N MET A 240 -26.31 5.13 5.97
CA MET A 240 -27.13 6.31 5.68
C MET A 240 -26.97 6.77 4.22
N ASN A 241 -25.74 6.81 3.70
CA ASN A 241 -25.49 7.16 2.31
C ASN A 241 -26.12 6.17 1.32
N LEU A 242 -26.09 4.87 1.67
CA LEU A 242 -26.69 3.82 0.86
C LEU A 242 -28.22 3.96 0.79
N VAL A 243 -28.85 4.18 1.95
CA VAL A 243 -30.30 4.38 2.08
C VAL A 243 -30.75 5.62 1.30
N GLU A 244 -30.04 6.74 1.42
CA GLU A 244 -30.34 7.98 0.69
C GLU A 244 -30.28 7.80 -0.84
N LYS A 245 -29.36 6.96 -1.33
CA LYS A 245 -29.15 6.75 -2.77
C LYS A 245 -30.03 5.67 -3.39
N GLN A 246 -30.73 4.86 -2.59
CA GLN A 246 -31.56 3.74 -3.03
C GLN A 246 -30.87 2.83 -4.08
N ASN A 247 -29.56 2.58 -3.92
CA ASN A 247 -28.77 1.89 -4.94
C ASN A 247 -28.43 0.44 -4.53
N PRO A 248 -29.19 -0.58 -5.02
CA PRO A 248 -29.01 -1.97 -4.63
C PRO A 248 -27.67 -2.59 -5.07
N THR A 249 -26.97 -2.00 -6.04
CA THR A 249 -25.66 -2.52 -6.51
C THR A 249 -24.49 -2.11 -5.61
N VAL A 250 -24.63 -1.03 -4.83
CA VAL A 250 -23.59 -0.56 -3.88
C VAL A 250 -23.77 -1.20 -2.49
N THR A 251 -24.89 -1.89 -2.27
CA THR A 251 -25.24 -2.54 -1.00
C THR A 251 -24.20 -3.55 -0.55
N GLN A 252 -23.59 -4.32 -1.47
CA GLN A 252 -22.82 -5.50 -1.08
C GLN A 252 -21.52 -5.19 -0.30
N PRO A 253 -20.58 -4.35 -0.79
CA PRO A 253 -19.32 -4.13 -0.08
C PRO A 253 -19.52 -3.34 1.23
N VAL A 254 -20.48 -2.41 1.24
CA VAL A 254 -20.84 -1.61 2.41
C VAL A 254 -21.45 -2.49 3.49
N VAL A 255 -22.39 -3.35 3.12
CA VAL A 255 -23.02 -4.28 4.05
C VAL A 255 -22.00 -5.25 4.62
N TRP A 256 -21.13 -5.84 3.80
CA TRP A 256 -20.11 -6.77 4.32
C TRP A 256 -19.15 -6.14 5.29
N THR A 257 -18.64 -4.95 4.99
CA THR A 257 -17.77 -4.22 5.92
C THR A 257 -18.45 -4.06 7.28
N CYS A 258 -19.75 -3.79 7.28
CA CYS A 258 -20.47 -3.43 8.49
C CYS A 258 -21.13 -4.61 9.23
N LEU A 259 -21.27 -5.76 8.57
CA LEU A 259 -21.73 -7.00 9.20
C LEU A 259 -20.64 -7.72 10.00
N LEU A 260 -19.44 -7.16 10.20
CA LEU A 260 -18.32 -7.83 10.88
C LEU A 260 -18.36 -7.79 12.41
N ALA A 261 -19.20 -6.95 13.01
CA ALA A 261 -19.36 -6.89 14.46
C ALA A 261 -20.85 -6.91 14.86
N PRO A 262 -21.19 -7.40 16.06
CA PRO A 262 -22.54 -7.27 16.61
C PRO A 262 -22.89 -5.82 17.01
N GLY A 263 -24.16 -5.47 16.86
CA GLY A 263 -24.71 -4.18 17.33
C GLY A 263 -24.14 -2.97 16.60
N THR A 264 -23.88 -3.11 15.30
CA THR A 264 -23.15 -2.10 14.50
C THR A 264 -24.04 -1.00 13.93
N PHE A 265 -25.36 -1.17 13.91
CA PHE A 265 -26.26 -0.32 13.12
C PHE A 265 -27.36 0.29 13.98
N SER A 266 -27.62 1.58 13.77
CA SER A 266 -28.83 2.25 14.27
C SER A 266 -30.06 2.01 13.39
N GLU A 267 -29.87 1.82 12.07
CA GLU A 267 -30.94 1.78 11.06
C GLU A 267 -31.16 0.36 10.50
N TYR A 268 -31.23 -0.61 11.41
CA TYR A 268 -31.30 -2.03 11.07
C TYR A 268 -32.40 -2.36 10.07
N LYS A 269 -33.58 -1.81 10.34
CA LYS A 269 -34.80 -2.08 9.59
C LYS A 269 -34.71 -1.61 8.14
N ARG A 270 -34.18 -0.41 7.91
CA ARG A 270 -34.03 0.14 6.55
C ARG A 270 -33.02 -0.65 5.71
N LEU A 271 -31.96 -1.14 6.34
CA LEU A 271 -30.98 -1.99 5.66
C LEU A 271 -31.60 -3.34 5.25
N GLN A 272 -32.43 -3.91 6.12
CA GLN A 272 -33.18 -5.12 5.82
C GLN A 272 -34.16 -4.89 4.66
N GLU A 273 -34.98 -3.84 4.70
CA GLU A 273 -35.92 -3.48 3.64
C GLU A 273 -35.22 -3.35 2.27
N LEU A 274 -34.07 -2.65 2.23
CA LEU A 274 -33.29 -2.50 1.00
C LEU A 274 -32.72 -3.84 0.49
N ALA A 275 -32.32 -4.73 1.39
CA ALA A 275 -31.83 -6.05 1.03
C ALA A 275 -32.95 -6.98 0.55
N GLU A 276 -34.17 -6.85 1.09
CA GLU A 276 -35.38 -7.53 0.63
C GLU A 276 -35.77 -7.05 -0.77
N ASP A 277 -35.84 -5.74 -1.00
CA ASP A 277 -36.13 -5.14 -2.31
C ASP A 277 -35.13 -5.61 -3.39
N ALA A 278 -33.85 -5.74 -3.03
CA ALA A 278 -32.82 -6.25 -3.94
C ALA A 278 -33.07 -7.72 -4.33
N VAL A 279 -33.49 -8.56 -3.38
CA VAL A 279 -33.87 -9.96 -3.65
C VAL A 279 -35.11 -10.02 -4.52
N ASP A 280 -36.13 -9.21 -4.24
CA ASP A 280 -37.38 -9.18 -5.01
C ASP A 280 -37.15 -8.72 -6.46
N GLY A 281 -36.28 -7.73 -6.66
CA GLY A 281 -35.89 -7.26 -7.99
C GLY A 281 -35.04 -8.25 -8.79
N ALA A 282 -34.29 -9.14 -8.13
CA ALA A 282 -33.45 -10.15 -8.79
C ALA A 282 -33.36 -11.46 -8.00
N PRO A 283 -34.43 -12.28 -7.99
CA PRO A 283 -34.56 -13.43 -7.09
C PRO A 283 -33.58 -14.58 -7.38
N LYS A 284 -32.93 -14.59 -8.55
CA LYS A 284 -31.90 -15.58 -8.91
C LYS A 284 -30.48 -15.11 -8.58
N ASN A 285 -30.31 -13.93 -8.00
CA ASN A 285 -29.00 -13.43 -7.61
C ASN A 285 -28.58 -13.98 -6.25
N TRP A 286 -27.67 -14.96 -6.24
CA TRP A 286 -27.20 -15.61 -5.01
C TRP A 286 -26.60 -14.62 -4.01
N LEU A 287 -25.96 -13.55 -4.48
CA LEU A 287 -25.26 -12.60 -3.62
C LEU A 287 -26.23 -11.68 -2.87
N TYR A 288 -27.42 -11.42 -3.44
CA TYR A 288 -28.50 -10.71 -2.74
C TYR A 288 -29.09 -11.56 -1.61
N HIS A 289 -29.35 -12.85 -1.88
CA HIS A 289 -29.77 -13.78 -0.82
C HIS A 289 -28.71 -13.92 0.27
N PHE A 290 -27.43 -14.00 -0.11
CA PHE A 290 -26.34 -14.04 0.86
C PHE A 290 -26.29 -12.78 1.73
N THR A 291 -26.37 -11.60 1.10
CA THR A 291 -26.35 -10.30 1.80
C THR A 291 -27.54 -10.20 2.76
N LEU A 292 -28.76 -10.51 2.31
CA LEU A 292 -29.95 -10.51 3.16
C LEU A 292 -29.82 -11.53 4.30
N GLY A 293 -29.26 -12.72 4.06
CA GLY A 293 -29.02 -13.71 5.11
C GLY A 293 -28.07 -13.21 6.20
N GLY A 294 -26.99 -12.51 5.82
CA GLY A 294 -26.08 -11.87 6.77
C GLY A 294 -26.76 -10.75 7.58
N VAL A 295 -27.63 -9.96 6.93
CA VAL A 295 -28.47 -8.97 7.60
C VAL A 295 -29.45 -9.67 8.54
N LEU A 296 -30.25 -10.65 8.14
CA LEU A 296 -31.19 -11.31 9.06
C LEU A 296 -30.47 -11.93 10.27
N TYR A 297 -29.28 -12.52 10.07
CA TYR A 297 -28.45 -13.05 11.16
C TYR A 297 -28.13 -11.99 12.22
N ARG A 298 -27.65 -10.82 11.78
CA ARG A 298 -27.31 -9.70 12.65
C ARG A 298 -28.56 -9.04 13.27
N ALA A 299 -29.75 -9.24 12.68
CA ALA A 299 -31.04 -8.76 13.17
C ALA A 299 -31.55 -9.56 14.37
N GLY A 300 -31.03 -10.79 14.53
CA GLY A 300 -31.56 -11.77 15.47
C GLY A 300 -32.51 -12.79 14.82
N ASP A 301 -32.91 -12.62 13.56
CA ASP A 301 -33.76 -13.56 12.82
C ASP A 301 -32.91 -14.69 12.22
N GLN A 302 -32.63 -15.71 13.04
CA GLN A 302 -31.76 -16.82 12.66
C GLN A 302 -32.42 -17.78 11.65
N ASP A 303 -33.73 -17.97 11.75
CA ASP A 303 -34.49 -18.83 10.84
C ASP A 303 -34.55 -18.20 9.44
N GLY A 304 -34.92 -16.92 9.36
CA GLY A 304 -34.90 -16.16 8.11
C GLY A 304 -33.49 -16.09 7.52
N ALA A 305 -32.47 -15.90 8.36
CA ALA A 305 -31.07 -15.95 7.92
C ALA A 305 -30.72 -17.27 7.26
N LEU A 306 -31.00 -18.41 7.92
CA LEU A 306 -30.69 -19.73 7.35
C LEU A 306 -31.46 -20.00 6.06
N GLN A 307 -32.72 -19.57 5.96
CA GLN A 307 -33.50 -19.71 4.73
C GLN A 307 -32.79 -19.00 3.57
N ARG A 308 -32.37 -17.75 3.75
CA ARG A 308 -31.70 -16.96 2.71
C ARG A 308 -30.29 -17.47 2.40
N LEU A 309 -29.53 -17.89 3.41
CA LEU A 309 -28.18 -18.45 3.22
C LEU A 309 -28.23 -19.77 2.44
N LYS A 310 -29.22 -20.64 2.71
CA LYS A 310 -29.45 -21.87 1.93
C LYS A 310 -29.80 -21.57 0.47
N GLN A 311 -30.69 -20.59 0.23
CA GLN A 311 -31.02 -20.17 -1.12
C GLN A 311 -29.80 -19.65 -1.89
N ALA A 312 -28.89 -18.95 -1.21
CA ALA A 312 -27.62 -18.52 -1.80
C ALA A 312 -26.73 -19.70 -2.22
N PHE A 313 -26.64 -20.75 -1.39
CA PHE A 313 -25.92 -21.99 -1.75
C PHE A 313 -26.53 -22.70 -2.96
N GLU A 314 -27.86 -22.81 -3.02
CA GLU A 314 -28.54 -23.45 -4.16
C GLU A 314 -28.27 -22.73 -5.49
N LEU A 315 -28.22 -21.38 -5.46
CA LEU A 315 -28.00 -20.57 -6.65
C LEU A 315 -26.53 -20.49 -7.07
N LYS A 316 -25.60 -20.48 -6.11
CA LYS A 316 -24.16 -20.34 -6.36
C LYS A 316 -23.46 -21.67 -6.60
N GLY A 317 -23.92 -22.73 -5.95
CA GLY A 317 -23.15 -23.94 -5.73
C GLY A 317 -22.13 -23.82 -4.58
N ASP A 318 -21.36 -24.87 -4.38
CA ASP A 318 -20.45 -25.04 -3.23
C ASP A 318 -19.12 -24.25 -3.30
N ASP A 319 -19.00 -23.32 -4.25
CA ASP A 319 -17.75 -22.61 -4.50
C ASP A 319 -17.58 -21.33 -3.64
N GLY A 320 -16.47 -21.28 -2.91
CA GLY A 320 -15.54 -20.14 -2.93
C GLY A 320 -15.77 -18.93 -2.02
N ASP A 321 -16.82 -18.82 -1.20
CA ASP A 321 -16.94 -17.70 -0.24
C ASP A 321 -17.02 -18.18 1.21
N ALA A 322 -15.89 -18.06 1.93
CA ALA A 322 -15.77 -18.41 3.34
C ALA A 322 -16.81 -17.69 4.23
N ARG A 323 -17.22 -16.47 3.87
CA ARG A 323 -18.18 -15.70 4.68
C ARG A 323 -19.54 -16.37 4.71
N LEU A 324 -19.98 -16.94 3.57
CA LEU A 324 -21.26 -17.65 3.47
C LEU A 324 -21.29 -18.88 4.41
N PHE A 325 -20.21 -19.66 4.43
CA PHE A 325 -20.06 -20.78 5.36
C PHE A 325 -20.04 -20.32 6.83
N LEU A 326 -19.29 -19.26 7.15
CA LEU A 326 -19.16 -18.75 8.52
C LEU A 326 -20.49 -18.20 9.07
N PHE A 327 -21.23 -17.40 8.30
CA PHE A 327 -22.56 -16.92 8.71
C PHE A 327 -23.54 -18.07 8.92
N THR A 328 -23.51 -19.07 8.04
CA THR A 328 -24.36 -20.27 8.16
C THR A 328 -24.04 -21.04 9.44
N ALA A 329 -22.75 -21.26 9.72
CA ALA A 329 -22.30 -21.93 10.94
C ALA A 329 -22.74 -21.20 12.22
N MET A 330 -22.58 -19.87 12.23
CA MET A 330 -22.98 -19.04 13.37
C MET A 330 -24.50 -19.00 13.56
N ALA A 331 -25.29 -19.01 12.48
CA ALA A 331 -26.75 -19.05 12.56
C ALA A 331 -27.26 -20.38 13.13
N TYR A 332 -26.73 -21.52 12.68
CA TYR A 332 -27.01 -22.83 13.28
C TYR A 332 -26.65 -22.88 14.76
N HIS A 333 -25.50 -22.32 15.14
CA HIS A 333 -25.11 -22.25 16.55
C HIS A 333 -26.12 -21.46 17.40
N LYS A 334 -26.60 -20.30 16.92
CA LYS A 334 -27.60 -19.48 17.62
C LYS A 334 -28.93 -20.19 17.81
N LEU A 335 -29.28 -21.12 16.92
CA LEU A 335 -30.47 -21.99 17.02
C LEU A 335 -30.24 -23.24 17.88
N GLY A 336 -29.04 -23.46 18.42
CA GLY A 336 -28.71 -24.64 19.22
C GLY A 336 -28.37 -25.89 18.41
N HIS A 337 -28.22 -25.77 17.08
CA HIS A 337 -27.89 -26.87 16.18
C HIS A 337 -26.37 -27.06 16.12
N ALA A 338 -25.84 -27.64 17.19
CA ALA A 338 -24.42 -27.81 17.46
C ALA A 338 -23.66 -28.59 16.37
N ALA A 339 -24.22 -29.69 15.87
CA ALA A 339 -23.55 -30.56 14.90
C ALA A 339 -23.41 -29.87 13.54
N GLU A 340 -24.49 -29.27 13.07
CA GLU A 340 -24.55 -28.51 11.83
C GLU A 340 -23.63 -27.29 11.90
N ALA A 341 -23.65 -26.54 13.00
CA ALA A 341 -22.75 -25.40 13.20
C ALA A 341 -21.28 -25.79 12.99
N LYS A 342 -20.85 -26.93 13.55
CA LYS A 342 -19.48 -27.43 13.41
C LYS A 342 -19.18 -27.88 11.97
N GLU A 343 -20.10 -28.59 11.33
CA GLU A 343 -19.95 -29.01 9.94
C GLU A 343 -19.75 -27.81 8.99
N TRP A 344 -20.62 -26.80 9.09
CA TRP A 344 -20.55 -25.60 8.27
C TRP A 344 -19.28 -24.79 8.54
N PHE A 345 -18.82 -24.74 9.79
CA PHE A 345 -17.55 -24.11 10.14
C PHE A 345 -16.34 -24.80 9.49
N GLU A 346 -16.30 -26.14 9.51
CA GLU A 346 -15.23 -26.90 8.86
C GLU A 346 -15.23 -26.73 7.33
N ARG A 347 -16.41 -26.59 6.71
CA ARG A 347 -16.52 -26.31 5.27
C ARG A 347 -15.91 -24.95 4.87
N ALA A 348 -15.81 -24.00 5.81
CA ALA A 348 -15.14 -22.72 5.57
C ALA A 348 -13.61 -22.84 5.43
N ARG A 349 -12.99 -23.94 5.88
CA ARG A 349 -11.53 -24.10 5.96
C ARG A 349 -10.83 -23.96 4.60
N ARG A 350 -11.31 -24.66 3.59
CA ARG A 350 -10.69 -24.66 2.25
C ARG A 350 -10.77 -23.27 1.57
N PRO A 351 -11.94 -22.58 1.54
CA PRO A 351 -12.02 -21.21 1.02
C PRO A 351 -11.13 -20.20 1.79
N LEU A 352 -10.98 -20.36 3.11
CA LEU A 352 -10.07 -19.54 3.92
C LEU A 352 -8.59 -19.75 3.52
N GLU A 353 -8.17 -21.00 3.33
CA GLU A 353 -6.82 -21.35 2.87
C GLU A 353 -6.51 -20.80 1.47
N GLN A 354 -7.49 -20.88 0.56
CA GLN A 354 -7.35 -20.31 -0.80
C GLN A 354 -7.19 -18.79 -0.77
N THR A 355 -7.97 -18.09 0.06
CA THR A 355 -7.87 -16.62 0.20
C THR A 355 -6.54 -16.19 0.83
N ARG A 356 -5.94 -17.05 1.66
CA ARG A 356 -4.61 -16.83 2.21
C ARG A 356 -3.51 -16.96 1.16
N ALA A 357 -3.69 -17.86 0.19
CA ALA A 357 -2.71 -18.17 -0.85
C ALA A 357 -2.67 -17.14 -2.00
N THR A 358 -3.69 -16.29 -2.17
CA THR A 358 -3.66 -15.19 -3.13
C THR A 358 -2.77 -14.05 -2.61
N THR A 359 -1.49 -14.11 -2.98
CA THR A 359 -0.38 -13.30 -2.43
C THR A 359 -0.07 -12.03 -3.23
N GLU A 360 -1.06 -11.30 -3.76
CA GLU A 360 -0.78 -9.94 -4.27
C GLU A 360 -0.81 -8.93 -3.09
N PRO A 361 0.31 -8.26 -2.77
CA PRO A 361 0.33 -7.13 -1.86
C PRO A 361 -0.53 -6.00 -2.47
N GLY A 362 -1.50 -5.48 -1.72
CA GLY A 362 -2.31 -4.32 -2.12
C GLY A 362 -3.77 -4.62 -2.51
N LYS A 363 -4.07 -5.70 -3.23
CA LYS A 363 -5.47 -6.08 -3.56
C LYS A 363 -6.13 -7.01 -2.52
N SER A 364 -5.35 -7.61 -1.61
CA SER A 364 -5.81 -8.68 -0.72
C SER A 364 -6.01 -8.29 0.76
N LEU A 365 -5.65 -7.06 1.17
CA LEU A 365 -5.59 -6.70 2.59
C LEU A 365 -6.99 -6.66 3.25
N THR A 366 -7.95 -6.03 2.57
CA THR A 366 -9.31 -5.82 3.10
C THR A 366 -10.03 -7.16 3.26
N SER A 367 -10.18 -7.93 2.19
CA SER A 367 -10.87 -9.23 2.23
C SER A 367 -10.24 -10.21 3.24
N ARG A 368 -8.92 -10.20 3.42
CA ARG A 368 -8.25 -11.05 4.41
C ARG A 368 -8.59 -10.63 5.85
N LEU A 369 -8.58 -9.32 6.14
CA LEU A 369 -8.96 -8.81 7.46
C LEU A 369 -10.42 -9.11 7.80
N GLU A 370 -11.34 -8.91 6.84
CA GLU A 370 -12.75 -9.26 7.01
C GLU A 370 -12.93 -10.73 7.42
N LEU A 371 -12.26 -11.64 6.69
CA LEU A 371 -12.32 -13.07 6.95
C LEU A 371 -11.70 -13.45 8.29
N LEU A 372 -10.58 -12.84 8.68
CA LEU A 372 -9.94 -13.12 9.97
C LEU A 372 -10.83 -12.70 11.14
N LEU A 373 -11.48 -11.54 11.05
CA LEU A 373 -12.41 -11.06 12.08
C LEU A 373 -13.65 -11.94 12.17
N LEU A 374 -14.27 -12.27 11.03
CA LEU A 374 -15.48 -13.11 11.00
C LEU A 374 -15.18 -14.53 11.48
N ARG A 375 -14.03 -15.09 11.07
CA ARG A 375 -13.57 -16.40 11.55
C ARG A 375 -13.34 -16.38 13.07
N ARG A 376 -12.70 -15.34 13.61
CA ARG A 376 -12.49 -15.18 15.06
C ARG A 376 -13.82 -15.19 15.81
N GLU A 377 -14.82 -14.47 15.30
CA GLU A 377 -16.15 -14.47 15.91
C GLU A 377 -16.77 -15.87 15.90
N ALA A 378 -16.79 -16.53 14.75
CA ALA A 378 -17.31 -17.89 14.62
C ALA A 378 -16.56 -18.88 15.54
N GLU A 379 -15.22 -18.77 15.64
CA GLU A 379 -14.40 -19.56 16.57
C GLU A 379 -14.76 -19.29 18.04
N SER A 380 -15.05 -18.05 18.41
CA SER A 380 -15.46 -17.74 19.79
C SER A 380 -16.82 -18.35 20.16
N MET A 381 -17.70 -18.53 19.18
CA MET A 381 -19.02 -19.14 19.37
C MET A 381 -18.96 -20.67 19.34
N ILE A 382 -18.26 -21.23 18.35
CA ILE A 382 -18.28 -22.67 18.03
C ILE A 382 -17.10 -23.41 18.70
N GLY A 383 -15.98 -22.71 18.90
CA GLY A 383 -14.71 -23.26 19.42
C GLY A 383 -14.74 -23.69 20.89
N GLY A 384 -15.82 -23.38 21.63
CA GLY A 384 -16.13 -24.01 22.91
C GLY A 384 -16.31 -25.54 22.84
N MET A 385 -16.36 -26.13 21.64
CA MET A 385 -16.51 -27.58 21.42
C MET A 385 -15.20 -28.40 21.48
N ARG A 386 -14.05 -27.79 21.80
CA ARG A 386 -12.83 -28.55 22.17
C ARG A 386 -12.78 -28.76 23.69
N ALA A 387 -13.70 -29.58 24.23
CA ALA A 387 -13.59 -30.02 25.62
C ALA A 387 -14.15 -31.42 25.94
N ASP A 388 -14.86 -32.13 25.03
CA ASP A 388 -15.59 -33.34 25.46
C ASP A 388 -15.52 -34.55 24.50
N SER A 389 -14.33 -34.84 23.98
CA SER A 389 -14.07 -36.11 23.28
C SER A 389 -12.74 -36.77 23.67
N ARG A 390 -12.43 -36.74 24.97
CA ARG A 390 -11.59 -37.76 25.62
C ARG A 390 -12.36 -38.29 26.82
N LYS A 391 -13.26 -39.23 26.55
CA LYS A 391 -13.60 -40.27 27.53
C LYS A 391 -12.51 -41.34 27.48
#